data_AF-A0A958G333-F1
#
_entry.id   AF-A0A958G333-F1
#
_cell.length_a   1.000
_cell.length_b   1.000
_cell.length_c   1.000
_cell.angle_alpha   90.00
_cell.angle_beta   90.00
_cell.angle_gamma   90.00
#
_symmetry.space_group_name_H-M   'P 1'
#
loop_
_entity.id
_entity.type
_entity.pdbx_description
1 polymer ?
#
loop_
_entity_poly.entity_id
_entity_poly.type
_entity_poly.pdbx_seq_one_letter_code
_entity_poly.pdbx_strand_id
1 'polypeptide(L)'
;QRRAQFNVAIRTVLIDRRSSRAEYGVGGGIVWDSAADEEFAETRTKAKVLTAKGVAFDLLETLLWAPPEGYFLRDEHLQRMRDSAEYFGYPFPDAALAAALNAIAAQFPGESRRVRLCLDRTGKVSCQSAAFRSPPPDSRVRLALAATPVDSANPLLYHKTTKRDIYETARQSAPEADDVILYNERGELT
;
A
#
# COMPACT_ATOMS: atom_id res chain seq x y z
N GLN A 1 -1.15 30.09 12.58
CA GLN A 1 -0.40 30.66 11.43
C GLN A 1 -1.20 30.41 10.16
N ARG A 2 -1.45 31.44 9.33
CA ARG A 2 -2.09 31.26 8.03
C ARG A 2 -1.04 30.79 7.03
N ARG A 3 -1.04 29.49 6.70
CA ARG A 3 -0.26 28.91 5.60
C ARG A 3 -1.12 28.96 4.35
N ALA A 4 -0.67 29.65 3.31
CA ALA A 4 -1.25 29.56 1.98
C ALA A 4 -0.34 28.68 1.13
N GLN A 5 -0.92 27.64 0.49
CA GLN A 5 -0.25 26.81 -0.49
C GLN A 5 -0.79 27.21 -1.87
N PHE A 6 0.10 27.67 -2.74
CA PHE A 6 -0.23 28.02 -4.11
C PHE A 6 0.23 26.87 -5.01
N ASN A 7 -0.71 26.24 -5.70
CA ASN A 7 -0.44 25.16 -6.63
C ASN A 7 -0.59 25.69 -8.05
N VAL A 8 0.46 25.60 -8.86
CA VAL A 8 0.35 25.83 -10.31
C VAL A 8 -0.05 24.50 -10.94
N ALA A 9 -1.23 24.44 -11.57
CA ALA A 9 -1.61 23.28 -12.35
C ALA A 9 -0.73 23.24 -13.61
N ILE A 10 0.26 22.35 -13.62
CA ILE A 10 1.20 22.22 -14.74
C ILE A 10 0.54 21.55 -15.96
N ARG A 11 -0.60 20.84 -15.79
CA ARG A 11 -1.32 20.13 -16.87
C ARG A 11 -2.83 20.08 -16.62
N THR A 12 -3.63 20.31 -17.67
CA THR A 12 -5.10 20.33 -17.62
C THR A 12 -5.68 19.29 -18.57
N VAL A 13 -6.69 18.54 -18.11
CA VAL A 13 -7.52 17.69 -18.97
C VAL A 13 -8.77 18.48 -19.38
N LEU A 14 -9.03 18.59 -20.67
CA LEU A 14 -10.28 19.14 -21.22
C LEU A 14 -11.20 17.97 -21.58
N ILE A 15 -12.43 17.96 -21.07
CA ILE A 15 -13.39 16.88 -21.32
C ILE A 15 -14.61 17.46 -22.04
N ASP A 16 -14.83 17.03 -23.29
CA ASP A 16 -16.06 17.30 -24.02
C ASP A 16 -17.10 16.22 -23.69
N ARG A 17 -18.12 16.62 -22.91
CA ARG A 17 -19.21 15.73 -22.49
C ARG A 17 -20.18 15.36 -23.61
N ARG A 18 -20.24 16.12 -24.71
CA ARG A 18 -21.13 15.81 -25.85
C ARG A 18 -20.52 14.73 -26.74
N SER A 19 -19.22 14.85 -27.05
CA SER A 19 -18.51 13.86 -27.85
C SER A 19 -17.88 12.72 -27.03
N SER A 20 -17.91 12.81 -25.69
CA SER A 20 -17.23 11.88 -24.77
C SER A 20 -15.73 11.75 -25.05
N ARG A 21 -15.08 12.84 -25.46
CA ARG A 21 -13.64 12.91 -25.72
C ARG A 21 -12.94 13.72 -24.64
N ALA A 22 -11.72 13.32 -24.33
CA ALA A 22 -10.82 14.07 -23.46
C ALA A 22 -9.53 14.42 -24.21
N GLU A 23 -9.03 15.62 -23.98
CA GLU A 23 -7.74 16.11 -24.47
C GLU A 23 -6.85 16.45 -23.28
N TYR A 24 -5.59 16.05 -23.35
CA TYR A 24 -4.59 16.30 -22.31
C TYR A 24 -3.31 16.76 -22.97
N GLY A 25 -2.98 18.03 -22.79
CA GLY A 25 -1.76 18.61 -23.31
C GLY A 25 -0.53 17.97 -22.66
N VAL A 26 0.26 17.26 -23.46
CA VAL A 26 1.58 16.76 -23.08
C VAL A 26 2.61 17.35 -24.01
N GLY A 27 3.72 17.81 -23.45
CA GLY A 27 4.74 18.53 -24.20
C GLY A 27 5.73 19.25 -23.29
N GLY A 28 6.73 19.84 -23.91
CA GLY A 28 7.78 20.66 -23.30
C GLY A 28 8.26 21.70 -24.31
N GLY A 29 9.14 22.60 -23.87
CA GLY A 29 9.85 23.47 -24.80
C GLY A 29 10.96 22.66 -25.48
N ILE A 30 10.91 22.53 -26.81
CA ILE A 30 11.97 21.89 -27.59
C ILE A 30 13.02 22.96 -27.90
N VAL A 31 14.28 22.67 -27.57
CA VAL A 31 15.43 23.53 -27.82
C VAL A 31 16.37 22.91 -28.85
N TRP A 32 17.38 23.66 -29.29
CA TRP A 32 18.29 23.25 -30.37
C TRP A 32 18.98 21.90 -30.11
N ASP A 33 19.26 21.59 -28.84
CA ASP A 33 19.94 20.39 -28.37
C ASP A 33 18.98 19.25 -27.94
N SER A 34 17.67 19.43 -28.10
CA SER A 34 16.68 18.39 -27.80
C SER A 34 16.80 17.18 -28.73
N ALA A 35 16.79 15.98 -28.16
CA ALA A 35 16.72 14.72 -28.90
C ALA A 35 15.26 14.25 -29.05
N ALA A 36 14.81 13.99 -30.28
CA ALA A 36 13.42 13.65 -30.59
C ALA A 36 12.88 12.45 -29.79
N ASP A 37 13.69 11.40 -29.62
CA ASP A 37 13.30 10.19 -28.90
C ASP A 37 13.15 10.44 -27.39
N GLU A 38 13.99 11.29 -26.81
CA GLU A 38 13.94 11.67 -25.40
C GLU A 38 12.72 12.54 -25.10
N GLU A 39 12.45 13.53 -25.95
CA GLU A 39 11.26 14.38 -25.86
C GLU A 39 9.99 13.53 -25.96
N PHE A 40 9.95 12.59 -26.90
CA PHE A 40 8.81 11.68 -27.03
C PHE A 40 8.65 10.77 -25.80
N ALA A 41 9.74 10.21 -25.27
CA ALA A 41 9.71 9.42 -24.03
C ALA A 41 9.23 10.24 -22.83
N GLU A 42 9.61 11.52 -22.75
CA GLU A 42 9.14 12.44 -21.74
C GLU A 42 7.63 12.69 -21.88
N THR A 43 7.12 13.02 -23.09
CA THR A 43 5.66 13.23 -23.30
C THR A 43 4.84 12.00 -22.92
N ARG A 44 5.33 10.79 -23.24
CA ARG A 44 4.73 9.52 -22.81
C ARG A 44 4.68 9.40 -21.30
N THR A 45 5.77 9.76 -20.62
CA THR A 45 5.84 9.75 -19.14
C THR A 45 4.85 10.74 -18.53
N LYS A 46 4.72 11.94 -19.11
CA LYS A 46 3.73 12.95 -18.69
C LYS A 46 2.29 12.46 -18.85
N ALA A 47 2.01 11.70 -19.92
CA ALA A 47 0.69 11.16 -20.23
C ALA A 47 0.26 9.97 -19.35
N LYS A 48 1.19 9.28 -18.66
CA LYS A 48 0.90 8.05 -17.91
C LYS A 48 -0.22 8.22 -16.86
N VAL A 49 -0.43 9.42 -16.33
CA VAL A 49 -1.52 9.70 -15.38
C VAL A 49 -2.92 9.39 -15.96
N LEU A 50 -3.10 9.48 -17.28
CA LEU A 50 -4.39 9.20 -17.92
C LEU A 50 -4.72 7.72 -18.01
N THR A 51 -3.69 6.87 -18.07
CA THR A 51 -3.84 5.42 -18.27
C THR A 51 -3.52 4.62 -17.02
N ALA A 52 -3.00 5.26 -15.98
CA ALA A 52 -2.82 4.68 -14.67
C ALA A 52 -4.19 4.25 -14.13
N LYS A 53 -4.53 2.97 -14.35
CA LYS A 53 -5.67 2.35 -13.69
C LYS A 53 -5.34 2.30 -12.22
N GLY A 54 -6.02 3.13 -11.42
CA GLY A 54 -5.94 3.06 -9.97
C GLY A 54 -6.33 1.65 -9.55
N VAL A 55 -5.37 0.88 -9.05
CA VAL A 55 -5.66 -0.41 -8.43
C VAL A 55 -6.44 -0.09 -7.16
N ALA A 56 -7.66 -0.60 -7.03
CA ALA A 56 -8.42 -0.43 -5.80
C ALA A 56 -7.82 -1.32 -4.71
N PHE A 57 -7.44 -0.71 -3.59
CA PHE A 57 -6.96 -1.39 -2.39
C PHE A 57 -7.19 -0.53 -1.15
N ASP A 58 -7.06 -1.16 0.01
CA ASP A 58 -7.05 -0.50 1.31
C ASP A 58 -5.67 -0.66 1.92
N LEU A 59 -5.32 0.27 2.82
CA LEU A 59 -4.17 0.09 3.69
C LEU A 59 -4.52 -0.88 4.80
N LEU A 60 -3.56 -1.71 5.16
CA LEU A 60 -3.76 -2.85 6.05
C LEU A 60 -2.67 -2.87 7.11
N GLU A 61 -3.07 -3.03 8.37
CA GLU A 61 -2.19 -3.40 9.46
C GLU A 61 -2.70 -4.65 10.18
N THR A 62 -1.78 -5.41 10.77
CA THR A 62 -2.12 -6.58 11.57
C THR A 62 -1.29 -6.54 12.84
N LEU A 63 -1.96 -6.26 13.95
CA LEU A 63 -1.36 -6.03 15.25
C LEU A 63 -1.60 -7.22 16.17
N LEU A 64 -0.63 -7.53 17.02
CA LEU A 64 -0.84 -8.41 18.17
C LEU A 64 -1.38 -7.56 19.33
N TRP A 65 -2.51 -7.95 19.88
CA TRP A 65 -2.95 -7.52 21.20
C TRP A 65 -2.64 -8.63 22.20
N ALA A 66 -1.89 -8.32 23.25
CA ALA A 66 -1.53 -9.25 24.31
C ALA A 66 -1.79 -8.59 25.67
N PRO A 67 -2.52 -9.24 26.59
CA PRO A 67 -2.69 -8.73 27.94
C PRO A 67 -1.47 -9.06 28.81
N PRO A 68 -1.13 -8.20 29.79
CA PRO A 68 -1.75 -6.91 30.10
C PRO A 68 -1.26 -5.72 29.25
N GLU A 69 -0.24 -5.89 28.42
CA GLU A 69 0.52 -4.79 27.78
C GLU A 69 -0.25 -4.06 26.67
N GLY A 70 -1.25 -4.70 26.07
CA GLY A 70 -2.07 -4.17 24.98
C GLY A 70 -1.48 -4.47 23.60
N TYR A 71 -1.49 -3.48 22.71
CA TYR A 71 -1.04 -3.64 21.33
C TYR A 71 0.49 -3.59 21.23
N PHE A 72 1.09 -4.69 20.77
CA PHE A 72 2.52 -4.75 20.46
C PHE A 72 2.86 -3.83 19.27
N LEU A 73 3.87 -2.97 19.44
CA LEU A 73 4.36 -2.01 18.44
C LEU A 73 3.27 -1.13 17.81
N ARG A 74 2.27 -0.73 18.60
CA ARG A 74 1.11 0.04 18.14
C ARG A 74 1.51 1.28 17.33
N ASP A 75 2.44 2.06 17.86
CA ASP A 75 2.78 3.37 17.30
C ASP A 75 3.55 3.20 15.99
N GLU A 76 4.41 2.17 15.89
CA GLU A 76 5.12 1.79 14.68
C GLU A 76 4.17 1.31 13.58
N HIS A 77 3.16 0.50 13.94
CA HIS A 77 2.10 0.09 13.01
C HIS A 77 1.31 1.29 12.48
N LEU A 78 0.91 2.20 13.37
CA LEU A 78 0.15 3.39 12.97
C LEU A 78 1.01 4.37 12.16
N GLN A 79 2.30 4.51 12.48
CA GLN A 79 3.22 5.34 11.71
C GLN A 79 3.39 4.78 10.29
N ARG A 80 3.64 3.47 10.13
CA ARG A 80 3.73 2.85 8.81
C ARG A 80 2.46 3.03 7.97
N MET A 81 1.30 2.87 8.60
CA MET A 81 0.02 3.11 7.92
C MET A 81 -0.15 4.59 7.54
N ARG A 82 0.29 5.52 8.39
CA ARG A 82 0.28 6.97 8.11
C ARG A 82 1.17 7.33 6.93
N ASP A 83 2.40 6.82 6.89
CA ASP A 83 3.34 7.05 5.80
C ASP A 83 2.78 6.53 4.47
N SER A 84 2.12 5.37 4.51
CA SER A 84 1.43 4.80 3.34
C SER A 84 0.21 5.64 2.94
N ALA A 85 -0.53 6.17 3.90
CA ALA A 85 -1.68 7.03 3.64
C ALA A 85 -1.25 8.36 3.00
N GLU A 86 -0.15 8.95 3.46
CA GLU A 86 0.45 10.13 2.85
C GLU A 86 0.89 9.84 1.41
N TYR A 87 1.58 8.72 1.18
CA TYR A 87 2.05 8.33 -0.15
C TYR A 87 0.90 8.16 -1.17
N PHE A 88 -0.19 7.49 -0.78
CA PHE A 88 -1.32 7.24 -1.68
C PHE A 88 -2.44 8.31 -1.62
N GLY A 89 -2.30 9.33 -0.76
CA GLY A 89 -3.30 10.38 -0.59
C GLY A 89 -4.60 9.91 0.10
N TYR A 90 -4.49 8.97 1.04
CA TYR A 90 -5.64 8.50 1.83
C TYR A 90 -5.84 9.44 3.02
N PRO A 91 -7.09 9.85 3.34
CA PRO A 91 -7.36 10.55 4.59
C PRO A 91 -6.96 9.67 5.78
N PHE A 92 -6.20 10.22 6.73
CA PHE A 92 -5.74 9.49 7.91
C PHE A 92 -6.41 10.04 9.18
N PRO A 93 -7.54 9.45 9.63
CA PRO A 93 -8.28 9.96 10.78
C PRO A 93 -7.74 9.36 12.09
N ASP A 94 -6.65 9.93 12.61
CA ASP A 94 -5.97 9.48 13.84
C ASP A 94 -6.93 9.10 14.98
N ALA A 95 -7.89 9.98 15.28
CA ALA A 95 -8.85 9.77 16.36
C ALA A 95 -9.79 8.58 16.10
N ALA A 96 -10.23 8.38 14.85
CA ALA A 96 -11.11 7.26 14.49
C ALA A 96 -10.36 5.92 14.51
N LEU A 97 -9.11 5.90 14.08
CA LEU A 97 -8.23 4.73 14.16
C LEU A 97 -8.02 4.30 15.62
N ALA A 98 -7.67 5.25 16.50
CA ALA A 98 -7.50 5.00 17.92
C ALA A 98 -8.81 4.52 18.58
N ALA A 99 -9.94 5.15 18.27
CA ALA A 99 -11.24 4.75 18.78
C ALA A 99 -11.62 3.32 18.35
N ALA A 100 -11.37 2.96 17.08
CA ALA A 100 -11.67 1.63 16.57
C ALA A 100 -10.81 0.54 17.25
N LEU A 101 -9.52 0.80 17.45
CA LEU A 101 -8.62 -0.12 18.18
C LEU A 101 -9.02 -0.27 19.66
N ASN A 102 -9.42 0.81 20.32
CA ASN A 102 -9.88 0.74 21.72
C ASN A 102 -11.22 -0.02 21.83
N ALA A 103 -12.15 0.25 20.91
CA ALA A 103 -13.48 -0.38 20.91
C ALA A 103 -13.41 -1.89 20.68
N ILE A 104 -12.50 -2.37 19.81
CA ILE A 104 -12.31 -3.81 19.60
C ILE A 104 -11.55 -4.44 20.77
N ALA A 105 -10.55 -3.75 21.34
CA ALA A 105 -9.80 -4.24 22.50
C ALA A 105 -10.67 -4.47 23.74
N ALA A 106 -11.68 -3.63 23.96
CA ALA A 106 -12.63 -3.77 25.06
C ALA A 106 -13.43 -5.08 25.02
N GLN A 107 -13.44 -5.80 23.90
CA GLN A 107 -14.19 -7.05 23.71
C GLN A 107 -13.34 -8.30 24.04
N PHE A 108 -12.06 -8.13 24.38
CA PHE A 108 -11.14 -9.25 24.52
C PHE A 108 -11.16 -9.82 25.95
N PRO A 109 -11.43 -11.13 26.13
CA PRO A 109 -11.59 -11.75 27.44
C PRO A 109 -10.24 -12.06 28.13
N GLY A 110 -9.23 -11.19 28.00
CA GLY A 110 -7.90 -11.43 28.56
C GLY A 110 -7.07 -12.48 27.82
N GLU A 111 -7.38 -12.76 26.56
CA GLU A 111 -6.60 -13.64 25.68
C GLU A 111 -5.96 -12.85 24.54
N SER A 112 -4.78 -13.28 24.08
CA SER A 112 -4.12 -12.66 22.93
C SER A 112 -4.97 -12.72 21.66
N ARG A 113 -5.00 -11.62 20.93
CA ARG A 113 -5.76 -11.46 19.68
C ARG A 113 -4.86 -10.94 18.57
N ARG A 114 -5.11 -11.43 17.36
CA ARG A 114 -4.60 -10.82 16.14
C ARG A 114 -5.66 -9.85 15.64
N VAL A 115 -5.34 -8.56 15.62
CA VAL A 115 -6.24 -7.50 15.18
C VAL A 115 -5.84 -7.02 13.79
N ARG A 116 -6.76 -7.14 12.84
CA ARG A 116 -6.63 -6.61 11.49
C ARG A 116 -7.27 -5.22 11.44
N LEU A 117 -6.49 -4.21 11.09
CA LEU A 117 -6.91 -2.83 10.92
C LEU A 117 -6.84 -2.47 9.43
N CYS A 118 -7.93 -1.96 8.87
CA CYS A 118 -7.97 -1.50 7.48
C CYS A 118 -8.40 -0.03 7.40
N LEU A 119 -7.78 0.71 6.48
CA LEU A 119 -8.12 2.09 6.13
C LEU A 119 -8.38 2.17 4.61
N ASP A 120 -9.61 2.51 4.23
CA ASP A 120 -9.98 2.67 2.82
C ASP A 120 -9.65 4.07 2.28
N ARG A 121 -9.79 4.23 0.96
CA ARG A 121 -9.49 5.47 0.24
C ARG A 121 -10.38 6.66 0.63
N THR A 122 -11.49 6.42 1.31
CA THR A 122 -12.41 7.47 1.80
C THR A 122 -12.08 7.89 3.23
N GLY A 123 -11.15 7.21 3.89
CA GLY A 123 -10.82 7.41 5.30
C GLY A 123 -11.67 6.54 6.24
N LYS A 124 -12.44 5.57 5.72
CA LYS A 124 -13.21 4.68 6.58
C LYS A 124 -12.28 3.66 7.23
N VAL A 125 -12.42 3.52 8.54
CA VAL A 125 -11.68 2.56 9.35
C VAL A 125 -12.52 1.32 9.60
N SER A 126 -11.89 0.15 9.53
CA SER A 126 -12.50 -1.10 9.99
C SER A 126 -11.51 -1.96 10.78
N CYS A 127 -12.01 -2.66 11.79
CA CYS A 127 -11.22 -3.58 12.61
C CYS A 127 -11.89 -4.95 12.63
N GLN A 128 -11.06 -5.99 12.60
CA GLN A 128 -11.48 -7.38 12.82
C GLN A 128 -10.48 -8.03 13.76
N SER A 129 -10.91 -9.01 14.55
CA SER A 129 -10.03 -9.75 15.46
C SER A 129 -10.23 -11.25 15.34
N ALA A 130 -9.14 -11.99 15.49
CA ALA A 130 -9.15 -13.44 15.64
C ALA A 130 -8.36 -13.83 16.89
N ALA A 131 -8.68 -15.00 17.48
CA ALA A 131 -7.85 -15.58 18.53
C ALA A 131 -6.42 -15.78 18.00
N PHE A 132 -5.42 -15.50 18.83
CA PHE A 132 -4.03 -15.73 18.48
C PHE A 132 -3.39 -16.67 19.50
N ARG A 133 -2.68 -17.68 18.99
CA ARG A 133 -1.88 -18.59 19.80
C ARG A 133 -0.47 -18.58 19.23
N SER A 134 0.51 -18.29 20.08
CA SER A 134 1.90 -18.38 19.67
C SER A 134 2.22 -19.83 19.34
N PRO A 135 2.92 -20.11 18.22
CA PRO A 135 3.44 -21.43 17.98
C PRO A 135 4.46 -21.82 19.08
N PRO A 136 4.66 -23.13 19.34
CA PRO A 136 5.65 -23.59 20.30
C PRO A 136 7.06 -23.10 19.93
N PRO A 137 7.96 -22.88 20.92
CA PRO A 137 9.31 -22.37 20.68
C PRO A 137 10.13 -23.20 19.69
N ASP A 138 9.95 -24.53 19.71
CA ASP A 138 10.69 -25.47 18.84
C ASP A 138 10.00 -25.75 17.49
N SER A 139 8.96 -24.98 17.17
CA SER A 139 8.29 -25.11 15.87
C SER A 139 9.25 -24.77 14.73
N ARG A 140 9.30 -25.64 13.72
CA ARG A 140 10.06 -25.40 12.49
C ARG A 140 9.08 -25.09 11.37
N VAL A 141 9.41 -24.08 10.58
CA VAL A 141 8.68 -23.74 9.36
C VAL A 141 9.52 -24.10 8.14
N ARG A 142 8.86 -24.63 7.11
CA ARG A 142 9.45 -24.86 5.80
C ARG A 142 9.29 -23.60 4.96
N LEU A 143 10.40 -23.09 4.47
CA LEU A 143 10.44 -21.96 3.55
C LEU A 143 10.76 -22.45 2.15
N ALA A 144 10.07 -21.90 1.15
CA ALA A 144 10.44 -22.02 -0.25
C ALA A 144 10.88 -20.66 -0.79
N LEU A 145 11.65 -20.67 -1.87
CA LEU A 145 11.90 -19.47 -2.66
C LEU A 145 10.81 -19.35 -3.72
N ALA A 146 10.34 -18.13 -4.00
CA ALA A 146 9.35 -17.89 -5.04
C ALA A 146 9.80 -18.45 -6.41
N ALA A 147 8.86 -18.87 -7.25
CA ALA A 147 9.18 -19.37 -8.59
C ALA A 147 9.69 -18.28 -9.54
N THR A 148 9.29 -17.02 -9.32
CA THR A 148 9.60 -15.88 -10.18
C THR A 148 9.99 -14.65 -9.34
N PRO A 149 10.90 -13.80 -9.82
CA PRO A 149 11.26 -12.58 -9.11
C PRO A 149 10.10 -11.58 -9.06
N VAL A 150 10.11 -10.71 -8.06
CA VAL A 150 9.26 -9.52 -8.00
C VAL A 150 9.93 -8.33 -8.66
N ASP A 151 9.13 -7.41 -9.19
CA ASP A 151 9.62 -6.15 -9.77
C ASP A 151 9.93 -5.15 -8.64
N SER A 152 11.22 -4.85 -8.43
CA SER A 152 11.64 -3.92 -7.38
C SER A 152 11.13 -2.49 -7.54
N ALA A 153 10.67 -2.10 -8.74
CA ALA A 153 10.05 -0.81 -9.01
C ALA A 153 8.57 -0.74 -8.62
N ASN A 154 7.96 -1.86 -8.19
CA ASN A 154 6.56 -1.88 -7.80
C ASN A 154 6.36 -1.24 -6.41
N PRO A 155 5.67 -0.08 -6.30
CA PRO A 155 5.48 0.59 -5.02
C PRO A 155 4.69 -0.24 -4.01
N LEU A 156 3.82 -1.16 -4.45
CA LEU A 156 2.99 -1.98 -3.56
C LEU A 156 3.79 -3.01 -2.75
N LEU A 157 5.09 -3.19 -3.04
CA LEU A 157 5.99 -4.01 -2.20
C LEU A 157 6.37 -3.30 -0.89
N TYR A 158 6.42 -1.97 -0.90
CA TYR A 158 6.86 -1.15 0.23
C TYR A 158 5.71 -0.74 1.17
N HIS A 159 4.47 -0.94 0.73
CA HIS A 159 3.28 -0.55 1.47
C HIS A 159 2.40 -1.76 1.79
N LYS A 160 1.96 -1.86 3.04
CA LYS A 160 1.10 -2.95 3.48
C LYS A 160 -0.34 -2.68 3.05
N THR A 161 -0.75 -3.31 1.95
CA THR A 161 -2.09 -3.10 1.37
C THR A 161 -2.89 -4.41 1.28
N THR A 162 -4.16 -4.30 0.92
CA THR A 162 -5.00 -5.44 0.55
C THR A 162 -4.73 -5.96 -0.86
N LYS A 163 -3.95 -5.24 -1.69
CA LYS A 163 -3.53 -5.74 -3.00
C LYS A 163 -2.37 -6.71 -2.83
N ARG A 164 -2.70 -8.00 -2.75
CA ARG A 164 -1.74 -9.04 -2.35
C ARG A 164 -1.43 -10.09 -3.41
N ASP A 165 -1.90 -9.92 -4.65
CA ASP A 165 -1.74 -10.90 -5.73
C ASP A 165 -0.31 -11.46 -5.84
N ILE A 166 0.72 -10.62 -5.71
CA ILE A 166 2.13 -11.05 -5.76
C ILE A 166 2.42 -12.11 -4.69
N TYR A 167 2.00 -11.85 -3.45
CA TYR A 167 2.19 -12.77 -2.33
C TYR A 167 1.33 -14.03 -2.47
N GLU A 168 0.09 -13.89 -2.95
CA GLU A 168 -0.81 -15.03 -3.14
C GLU A 168 -0.32 -15.95 -4.28
N THR A 169 0.15 -15.38 -5.38
CA THR A 169 0.76 -16.14 -6.49
C THR A 169 2.04 -16.83 -6.03
N ALA A 170 2.91 -16.15 -5.28
CA ALA A 170 4.11 -16.77 -4.71
C ALA A 170 3.73 -17.95 -3.78
N ARG A 171 2.75 -17.76 -2.90
CA ARG A 171 2.27 -18.81 -1.99
C ARG A 171 1.68 -20.02 -2.72
N GLN A 172 0.94 -19.78 -3.80
CA GLN A 172 0.37 -20.83 -4.65
C GLN A 172 1.44 -21.63 -5.41
N SER A 173 2.61 -21.01 -5.68
CA SER A 173 3.71 -21.69 -6.38
C SER A 173 4.47 -22.73 -5.53
N ALA A 174 4.31 -22.69 -4.21
CA ALA A 174 4.94 -23.62 -3.26
C ALA A 174 3.93 -24.10 -2.19
N PRO A 175 2.95 -24.93 -2.55
CA PRO A 175 1.89 -25.37 -1.65
C PRO A 175 2.40 -26.20 -0.46
N GLU A 176 3.51 -26.91 -0.62
CA GLU A 176 4.15 -27.72 0.42
C GLU A 176 5.00 -26.93 1.43
N ALA A 177 5.27 -25.65 1.17
CA ALA A 177 5.97 -24.77 2.11
C ALA A 177 4.97 -24.13 3.10
N ASP A 178 5.45 -23.75 4.27
CA ASP A 178 4.67 -22.96 5.24
C ASP A 178 4.62 -21.48 4.81
N ASP A 179 5.74 -20.96 4.31
CA ASP A 179 5.88 -19.61 3.78
C ASP A 179 6.85 -19.53 2.58
N VAL A 180 6.80 -18.43 1.84
CA VAL A 180 7.56 -18.23 0.60
C VAL A 180 8.36 -16.93 0.66
N ILE A 181 9.67 -17.05 0.49
CA ILE A 181 10.61 -15.93 0.41
C ILE A 181 10.59 -15.36 -1.01
N LEU A 182 10.48 -14.04 -1.12
CA LEU A 182 10.54 -13.33 -2.39
C LEU A 182 11.97 -12.88 -2.70
N TYR A 183 12.25 -12.62 -3.97
CA TYR A 183 13.50 -12.03 -4.43
C TYR A 183 13.24 -11.14 -5.65
N ASN A 184 14.11 -10.18 -5.89
CA ASN A 184 13.96 -9.22 -6.99
C ASN A 184 14.68 -9.68 -8.28
N GLU A 185 14.57 -8.87 -9.33
CA GLU A 185 15.19 -9.13 -10.65
C GLU A 185 16.73 -9.22 -10.62
N ARG A 186 17.38 -8.81 -9.52
CA ARG A 186 18.83 -8.93 -9.30
C ARG A 186 19.23 -10.18 -8.50
N GLY A 187 18.26 -11.00 -8.09
CA GLY A 187 18.53 -12.17 -7.24
C GLY A 187 18.69 -11.85 -5.75
N GLU A 188 18.34 -10.64 -5.32
CA GLU A 188 18.42 -10.23 -3.91
C GLU A 188 17.11 -10.60 -3.20
N LEU A 189 17.21 -11.15 -1.98
CA LEU A 189 16.02 -11.48 -1.16
C LEU A 189 15.30 -10.20 -0.71
N THR A 190 13.97 -10.26 -0.63
CA THR A 190 13.09 -9.13 -0.29
C THR A 190 12.03 -9.50 0.74
#